data_AF-A0A955C798-F1
#
_entry.id   AF-A0A955C798-F1
#
_cell.length_a   1.000
_cell.length_b   1.000
_cell.length_c   1.000
_cell.angle_alpha   90.00
_cell.angle_beta   90.00
_cell.angle_gamma   90.00
#
_symmetry.space_group_name_H-M   'P 1'
#
loop_
_entity.id
_entity.type
_entity.pdbx_description
1 polymer ?
#
loop_
_entity_poly.entity_id
_entity_poly.type
_entity_poly.pdbx_seq_one_letter_code
_entity_poly.pdbx_strand_id
1 'polypeptide(L)'
;MIEFKGECGHTIRARDEDSGRIVRCSYCGKEALVTRQAQDDLDVLFDQVEQTGSYDAQATRVGQKFHKAKARQEKRIAAGKPAQAFDPFDIAMKMTYVAVIIILIFVGVKYVPGLYETLTGGDSGETPIEQAEHTESDNNHQPAPQSRKGLLTESLNSQQEGVYVSSVPSGAGIYHLPKTSVTGSILDDPMANKNMRTNRSLRLNPGQHTIAVAIRINDSKLMNLEGYEDLRRKIEDNDPGRDRAVLEYFVPDGSVATRVEKLRGALHLVRVFECEVDSQTWESTTALFLPRSLGPKEIVDALPRQETFGYKDAEVQSELGFYQVSRTDMTYVETALKRVGVFSYKNADGTYRLFSIDPATGAVISRRINP
;
A
#
# COMPACT_ATOMS: atom_id res chain seq x y z
N MET A 1 36.72 -5.32 -8.92
CA MET A 1 36.37 -4.98 -10.32
C MET A 1 35.88 -3.54 -10.31
N ILE A 2 36.44 -2.68 -11.16
CA ILE A 2 36.12 -1.25 -11.19
C ILE A 2 35.12 -1.02 -12.32
N GLU A 3 33.95 -0.46 -12.00
CA GLU A 3 32.95 -0.06 -12.98
C GLU A 3 32.86 1.46 -13.05
N PHE A 4 32.93 2.03 -14.25
CA PHE A 4 32.78 3.47 -14.46
C PHE A 4 32.17 3.77 -15.83
N LYS A 5 31.56 4.94 -16.00
CA LYS A 5 30.99 5.37 -17.29
C LYS A 5 32.06 6.04 -18.14
N GLY A 6 32.27 5.54 -19.35
CA GLY A 6 33.10 6.23 -20.35
C GLY A 6 32.36 7.43 -20.96
N GLU A 7 33.09 8.29 -21.68
CA GLU A 7 32.50 9.48 -22.35
C GLU A 7 31.34 9.15 -23.30
N CYS A 8 31.31 7.93 -23.85
CA CYS A 8 30.23 7.46 -24.70
C CYS A 8 28.96 7.03 -23.93
N GLY A 9 28.91 7.22 -22.61
CA GLY A 9 27.77 6.88 -21.76
C GLY A 9 27.64 5.40 -21.38
N HIS A 10 28.48 4.52 -21.95
CA HIS A 10 28.47 3.09 -21.65
C HIS A 10 29.36 2.77 -20.43
N THR A 11 28.93 1.79 -19.63
CA THR A 11 29.70 1.29 -18.48
C THR A 11 30.87 0.43 -18.95
N ILE A 12 32.07 0.79 -18.53
CA ILE A 12 33.33 0.05 -18.74
C ILE A 12 33.64 -0.72 -17.46
N ARG A 13 33.97 -2.01 -17.61
CA ARG A 13 34.39 -2.89 -16.52
C ARG A 13 35.88 -3.17 -16.65
N ALA A 14 36.66 -2.69 -15.70
CA ALA A 14 38.09 -2.91 -15.63
C ALA A 14 38.44 -3.81 -14.44
N ARG A 15 39.54 -4.56 -14.55
CA ARG A 15 40.04 -5.33 -13.40
C ARG A 15 40.74 -4.38 -12.42
N ASP A 16 40.85 -4.78 -11.17
CA ASP A 16 41.48 -3.94 -10.14
C ASP A 16 42.99 -3.71 -10.44
N GLU A 17 43.62 -4.64 -11.17
CA GLU A 17 45.00 -4.52 -11.67
C GLU A 17 45.18 -3.45 -12.76
N ASP A 18 44.09 -3.00 -13.39
CA ASP A 18 44.09 -1.94 -14.41
C ASP A 18 43.88 -0.55 -13.80
N SER A 19 43.82 -0.43 -12.47
CA SER A 19 43.70 0.85 -11.78
C SER A 19 44.87 1.77 -12.15
N GLY A 20 44.56 3.00 -12.58
CA GLY A 20 45.55 3.97 -13.07
C GLY A 20 46.07 3.71 -14.48
N ARG A 21 45.60 2.66 -15.17
CA ARG A 21 45.93 2.39 -16.58
C ARG A 21 44.85 2.92 -17.51
N ILE A 22 45.20 3.05 -18.79
CA ILE A 22 44.28 3.40 -19.85
C ILE A 22 43.67 2.11 -20.41
N VAL A 23 42.35 2.03 -20.42
CA VAL A 23 41.59 0.91 -20.99
C VAL A 23 40.76 1.40 -22.17
N ARG A 24 40.55 0.53 -23.16
CA ARG A 24 39.78 0.86 -24.36
C ARG A 24 38.31 0.46 -24.16
N CYS A 25 37.39 1.38 -24.39
CA CYS A 25 35.96 1.09 -24.32
C CYS A 25 35.55 0.09 -25.41
N SER A 26 34.91 -1.01 -25.01
CA SER A 26 34.46 -2.06 -25.92
C SER A 26 33.41 -1.61 -26.94
N TYR A 27 32.69 -0.52 -26.65
CA TYR A 27 31.61 -0.01 -27.49
C TYR A 27 32.08 1.01 -28.50
N CYS A 28 32.75 2.08 -28.05
CA CYS A 28 33.15 3.20 -28.93
C CYS A 28 34.63 3.15 -29.33
N GLY A 29 35.42 2.25 -28.77
CA GLY A 29 36.84 2.11 -29.07
C GLY A 29 37.72 3.27 -28.55
N LYS A 30 37.18 4.24 -27.81
CA LYS A 30 37.96 5.32 -27.20
C LYS A 30 38.67 4.85 -25.94
N GLU A 31 39.82 5.44 -25.67
CA GLU A 31 40.64 5.20 -24.49
C GLU A 31 40.09 5.99 -23.29
N ALA A 32 40.05 5.35 -22.12
CA ALA A 32 39.60 5.97 -20.87
C ALA A 32 40.53 5.58 -19.72
N LEU A 33 40.89 6.55 -18.88
CA LEU A 33 41.72 6.33 -17.70
C LEU A 33 40.87 5.71 -16.57
N VAL A 34 41.32 4.59 -16.02
CA VAL A 34 40.67 3.95 -14.87
C VAL A 34 41.04 4.72 -13.60
N THR A 35 40.24 5.72 -13.22
CA THR A 35 40.41 6.45 -11.96
C THR A 35 39.77 5.67 -10.81
N ARG A 36 40.48 5.57 -9.69
CA ARG A 36 40.00 4.88 -8.47
C ARG A 36 38.98 5.71 -7.67
N GLN A 37 38.60 6.87 -8.19
CA GLN A 37 37.99 7.98 -7.44
C GLN A 37 36.52 7.80 -7.06
N ALA A 38 35.81 6.76 -7.51
CA ALA A 38 34.37 6.66 -7.25
C ALA A 38 34.00 6.09 -5.85
N GLN A 39 34.98 5.69 -5.03
CA GLN A 39 34.70 5.21 -3.67
C GLN A 39 35.10 6.21 -2.57
N ASP A 40 36.12 7.04 -2.76
CA ASP A 40 36.56 8.01 -1.74
C ASP A 40 35.70 9.28 -1.70
N ASP A 41 35.02 9.66 -2.79
CA ASP A 41 34.10 10.83 -2.80
C ASP A 41 32.77 10.55 -2.07
N LEU A 42 32.49 9.29 -1.71
CA LEU A 42 31.34 8.94 -0.86
C LEU A 42 31.67 9.10 0.63
N ASP A 43 32.94 8.96 1.04
CA ASP A 43 33.36 9.09 2.45
C ASP A 43 33.50 10.57 2.87
N VAL A 44 33.81 11.47 1.94
CA VAL A 44 33.88 12.93 2.21
C VAL A 44 32.51 13.54 2.54
N LEU A 45 31.41 12.93 2.09
CA LEU A 45 30.05 13.36 2.43
C LEU A 45 29.59 12.95 3.84
N PHE A 46 30.33 12.08 4.54
CA PHE A 46 30.03 11.66 5.92
C PHE A 46 30.91 12.33 6.98
N ASP A 47 32.12 12.77 6.63
CA ASP A 47 33.01 13.46 7.58
C ASP A 47 32.53 14.88 7.95
N GLN A 48 31.67 15.50 7.12
CA GLN A 48 31.12 16.83 7.42
C GLN A 48 29.87 16.82 8.33
N VAL A 49 29.37 15.64 8.72
CA VAL A 49 28.23 15.49 9.65
C VAL A 49 28.69 15.15 11.08
N GLU A 50 29.97 14.80 11.31
CA GLU A 50 30.50 14.49 12.64
C GLU A 50 30.89 15.72 13.50
N GLN A 51 30.82 16.94 12.96
CA GLN A 51 31.13 18.16 13.71
C GLN A 51 29.90 18.96 14.16
N THR A 52 28.88 18.32 14.73
CA THR A 52 28.03 18.97 15.76
C THR A 52 27.22 17.97 16.58
N GLY A 53 27.55 17.84 17.86
CA GLY A 53 26.52 17.75 18.91
C GLY A 53 26.07 16.37 19.40
N SER A 54 26.86 15.80 20.32
CA SER A 54 26.44 15.08 21.54
C SER A 54 25.11 14.29 21.53
N TYR A 55 25.15 12.96 21.41
CA TYR A 55 24.11 12.09 22.02
C TYR A 55 24.63 10.66 22.29
N ASP A 56 25.71 10.56 23.07
CA ASP A 56 26.34 9.27 23.45
C ASP A 56 25.68 8.53 24.63
N ALA A 57 24.37 8.70 24.87
CA ALA A 57 23.71 8.14 26.06
C ALA A 57 22.51 7.20 25.80
N GLN A 58 22.15 6.87 24.55
CA GLN A 58 20.96 6.04 24.29
C GLN A 58 21.19 4.72 23.52
N ALA A 59 22.40 4.44 23.03
CA ALA A 59 22.66 3.25 22.21
C ALA A 59 22.75 1.91 23.00
N THR A 60 22.76 1.92 24.35
CA THR A 60 23.03 0.69 25.14
C THR A 60 21.81 -0.02 25.73
N ARG A 61 20.57 0.40 25.44
CA ARG A 61 19.35 -0.28 25.98
C ARG A 61 18.80 -1.42 25.11
N VAL A 62 19.16 -1.51 23.83
CA VAL A 62 18.56 -2.48 22.89
C VAL A 62 19.27 -3.83 22.95
N GLY A 63 20.59 -3.86 23.17
CA GLY A 63 21.36 -5.11 23.34
C GLY A 63 21.03 -5.87 24.64
N GLN A 64 20.63 -5.19 25.71
CA GLN A 64 20.42 -5.84 27.02
C GLN A 64 19.14 -6.71 27.09
N LYS A 65 18.14 -6.51 26.23
CA LYS A 65 16.88 -7.26 26.29
C LYS A 65 16.97 -8.63 25.60
N PHE A 66 17.70 -8.75 24.49
CA PHE A 66 17.90 -10.04 23.80
C PHE A 66 18.75 -11.01 24.65
N HIS A 67 19.78 -10.52 25.33
CA HIS A 67 20.57 -11.34 26.25
C HIS A 67 19.77 -11.78 27.49
N LYS A 68 18.79 -10.99 27.96
CA LYS A 68 17.90 -11.37 29.08
C LYS A 68 16.90 -12.48 28.72
N ALA A 69 16.40 -12.53 27.49
CA ALA A 69 15.49 -13.58 27.04
C ALA A 69 16.21 -14.94 26.91
N LYS A 70 17.41 -14.93 26.29
CA LYS A 70 18.24 -16.13 26.14
C LYS A 70 18.75 -16.65 27.50
N ALA A 71 19.18 -15.75 28.39
CA ALA A 71 19.59 -16.12 29.75
C ALA A 71 18.45 -16.66 30.63
N ARG A 72 17.19 -16.25 30.38
CA ARG A 72 16.01 -16.82 31.08
C ARG A 72 15.64 -18.21 30.57
N GLN A 73 15.85 -18.48 29.28
CA GLN A 73 15.62 -19.80 28.70
C GLN A 73 16.69 -20.79 29.16
N GLU A 74 17.96 -20.38 29.17
CA GLU A 74 19.08 -21.18 29.70
C GLU A 74 18.95 -21.42 31.22
N LYS A 75 18.51 -20.42 32.00
CA LYS A 75 18.19 -20.63 33.43
C LYS A 75 17.01 -21.57 33.66
N ARG A 76 16.03 -21.65 32.76
CA ARG A 76 14.90 -22.61 32.88
C ARG A 76 15.33 -24.04 32.57
N ILE A 77 16.24 -24.23 31.62
CA ILE A 77 16.83 -25.53 31.28
C ILE A 77 17.76 -26.00 32.42
N ALA A 78 18.58 -25.10 32.96
CA ALA A 78 19.46 -25.40 34.10
C ALA A 78 18.71 -25.64 35.43
N ALA A 79 17.49 -25.09 35.58
CA ALA A 79 16.66 -25.28 36.77
C ALA A 79 15.84 -26.60 36.76
N GLY A 80 16.10 -27.52 35.82
CA GLY A 80 15.52 -28.87 35.83
C GLY A 80 14.00 -28.93 35.71
N LYS A 81 13.34 -27.84 35.26
CA LYS A 81 11.90 -27.88 35.00
C LYS A 81 11.68 -28.67 33.70
N PRO A 82 10.98 -29.81 33.74
CA PRO A 82 10.75 -30.60 32.54
C PRO A 82 10.00 -29.74 31.53
N ALA A 83 10.48 -29.76 30.27
CA ALA A 83 9.70 -29.28 29.14
C ALA A 83 8.32 -29.92 29.25
N GLN A 84 7.27 -29.09 29.26
CA GLN A 84 5.89 -29.53 29.42
C GLN A 84 5.64 -30.61 28.37
N ALA A 85 5.56 -31.87 28.81
CA ALA A 85 5.35 -32.98 27.91
C ALA A 85 4.02 -32.71 27.20
N PHE A 86 4.07 -32.68 25.87
CA PHE A 86 2.86 -32.63 25.05
C PHE A 86 2.09 -33.92 25.31
N ASP A 87 1.14 -33.87 26.22
CA ASP A 87 0.24 -34.99 26.48
C ASP A 87 -0.81 -35.00 25.35
N PRO A 88 -0.76 -35.96 24.41
CA PRO A 88 -1.69 -36.02 23.29
C PRO A 88 -3.15 -36.13 23.75
N PHE A 89 -3.40 -36.61 24.97
CA PHE A 89 -4.75 -36.67 25.54
C PHE A 89 -5.34 -35.29 25.85
N ASP A 90 -4.54 -34.33 26.30
CA ASP A 90 -5.04 -32.98 26.63
C ASP A 90 -5.49 -32.24 25.36
N ILE A 91 -4.78 -32.46 24.25
CA ILE A 91 -5.17 -31.92 22.93
C ILE A 91 -6.45 -32.59 22.43
N ALA A 92 -6.55 -33.93 22.51
CA ALA A 92 -7.73 -34.66 22.10
C ALA A 92 -8.97 -34.24 22.92
N MET A 93 -8.81 -34.03 24.22
CA MET A 93 -9.90 -33.61 25.10
C MET A 93 -10.39 -32.18 24.77
N LYS A 94 -9.46 -31.24 24.50
CA LYS A 94 -9.79 -29.87 24.09
C LYS A 94 -10.52 -29.83 22.74
N MET A 95 -10.05 -30.61 21.77
CA MET A 95 -10.70 -30.70 20.45
C MET A 95 -12.11 -31.30 20.56
N THR A 96 -12.31 -32.29 21.44
CA THR A 96 -13.63 -32.88 21.71
C THR A 96 -14.57 -31.86 22.34
N TYR A 97 -14.08 -31.05 23.28
CA TYR A 97 -14.88 -29.99 23.92
C TYR A 97 -15.35 -28.93 22.91
N VAL A 98 -14.44 -28.51 22.00
CA VAL A 98 -14.77 -27.56 20.93
C VAL A 98 -15.83 -28.15 19.99
N ALA A 99 -15.72 -29.43 19.62
CA ALA A 99 -16.69 -30.10 18.76
C ALA A 99 -18.09 -30.16 19.41
N VAL A 100 -18.17 -30.47 20.71
CA VAL A 100 -19.44 -30.48 21.45
C VAL A 100 -20.09 -29.09 21.48
N ILE A 101 -19.30 -28.03 21.71
CA ILE A 101 -19.81 -26.65 21.70
C ILE A 101 -20.39 -26.28 20.33
N ILE A 102 -19.69 -26.61 19.23
CA ILE A 102 -20.18 -26.33 17.87
C ILE A 102 -21.50 -27.07 17.59
N ILE A 103 -21.62 -28.33 18.02
CA ILE A 103 -22.85 -29.11 17.88
C ILE A 103 -24.00 -28.46 18.67
N LEU A 104 -23.74 -28.04 19.92
CA LEU A 104 -24.75 -27.36 20.75
C LEU A 104 -25.22 -26.03 20.12
N ILE A 105 -24.31 -25.25 19.53
CA ILE A 105 -24.67 -24.03 18.81
C ILE A 105 -25.55 -24.34 17.60
N PHE A 106 -25.18 -25.35 16.80
CA PHE A 106 -25.97 -25.74 15.62
C PHE A 106 -27.36 -26.26 15.98
N VAL A 107 -27.48 -27.05 17.04
CA VAL A 107 -28.76 -27.52 17.57
C VAL A 107 -29.56 -26.34 18.14
N GLY A 108 -28.93 -25.44 18.90
CA GLY A 108 -29.59 -24.24 19.41
C GLY A 108 -30.16 -23.35 18.31
N VAL A 109 -29.40 -23.11 17.24
CA VAL A 109 -29.87 -22.31 16.10
C VAL A 109 -31.00 -23.01 15.34
N LYS A 110 -30.97 -24.35 15.23
CA LYS A 110 -31.98 -25.11 14.48
C LYS A 110 -33.31 -25.24 15.23
N TYR A 111 -33.28 -25.34 16.56
CA TYR A 111 -34.47 -25.63 17.37
C TYR A 111 -35.05 -24.41 18.10
N VAL A 112 -34.42 -23.23 17.99
CA VAL A 112 -34.95 -21.97 18.51
C VAL A 112 -35.16 -20.93 17.38
N PRO A 113 -35.95 -21.22 16.33
CA PRO A 113 -36.37 -20.20 15.38
C PRO A 113 -37.45 -19.35 16.05
N GLY A 114 -37.05 -18.27 16.72
CA GLY A 114 -38.00 -17.33 17.33
C GLY A 114 -37.41 -16.35 18.36
N LEU A 115 -36.21 -16.63 18.90
CA LEU A 115 -35.58 -15.75 19.92
C LEU A 115 -34.67 -14.67 19.32
N TYR A 116 -34.29 -14.79 18.05
CA TYR A 116 -33.44 -13.79 17.38
C TYR A 116 -34.24 -12.55 16.92
N GLU A 117 -35.53 -12.69 16.61
CA GLU A 117 -36.41 -11.55 16.29
C GLU A 117 -36.70 -10.69 17.52
N THR A 118 -36.74 -11.28 18.73
CA THR A 118 -37.01 -10.53 19.96
C THR A 118 -35.83 -9.72 20.49
N LEU A 119 -34.60 -10.03 20.05
CA LEU A 119 -33.38 -9.32 20.48
C LEU A 119 -32.92 -8.24 19.48
N THR A 120 -33.54 -8.16 18.30
CA THR A 120 -33.18 -7.18 17.26
C THR A 120 -34.35 -6.32 16.77
N GLY A 121 -35.59 -6.63 17.15
CA GLY A 121 -36.78 -5.80 16.90
C GLY A 121 -36.97 -4.71 17.96
N GLY A 122 -36.20 -3.63 17.86
CA GLY A 122 -36.45 -2.39 18.59
C GLY A 122 -37.50 -1.54 17.89
N ASP A 123 -38.71 -1.56 18.45
CA ASP A 123 -39.88 -0.79 18.03
C ASP A 123 -39.64 0.73 18.06
N SER A 124 -40.06 1.38 16.99
CA SER A 124 -40.28 2.82 16.88
C SER A 124 -41.48 3.23 17.74
N GLY A 125 -41.23 3.71 18.95
CA GLY A 125 -42.22 4.31 19.84
C GLY A 125 -42.03 5.83 19.92
N GLU A 126 -42.96 6.57 19.32
CA GLU A 126 -43.13 8.01 19.51
C GLU A 126 -43.50 8.33 20.97
N THR A 127 -42.80 9.30 21.57
CA THR A 127 -43.28 10.03 22.74
C THR A 127 -43.25 11.54 22.43
N PRO A 128 -44.34 12.28 22.73
CA PRO A 128 -44.35 13.73 22.63
C PRO A 128 -43.77 14.32 23.91
N ILE A 129 -42.62 15.01 23.81
CA ILE A 129 -42.05 15.81 24.91
C ILE A 129 -42.04 17.27 24.46
N GLU A 130 -43.02 17.98 24.99
CA GLU A 130 -42.94 19.27 25.69
C GLU A 130 -41.74 20.18 25.36
N GLN A 131 -42.09 21.36 24.84
CA GLN A 131 -41.20 22.48 24.55
C GLN A 131 -40.44 22.93 25.80
N ALA A 132 -39.11 22.78 25.77
CA ALA A 132 -38.19 23.53 26.61
C ALA A 132 -37.28 24.38 25.73
N GLU A 133 -37.18 25.66 26.08
CA GLU A 133 -36.40 26.71 25.43
C GLU A 133 -34.97 26.25 25.11
N HIS A 134 -34.61 26.29 23.83
CA HIS A 134 -33.23 26.18 23.39
C HIS A 134 -32.50 27.49 23.71
N THR A 135 -31.73 27.45 24.80
CA THR A 135 -30.58 28.33 24.98
C THR A 135 -29.55 27.97 23.91
N GLU A 136 -29.15 28.94 23.08
CA GLU A 136 -27.97 28.87 22.23
C GLU A 136 -26.75 28.52 23.08
N SER A 137 -26.33 27.26 22.99
CA SER A 137 -25.00 26.84 23.41
C SER A 137 -24.14 26.76 22.16
N ASP A 138 -23.31 27.77 21.97
CA ASP A 138 -22.14 27.76 21.11
C ASP A 138 -21.26 26.57 21.48
N ASN A 139 -21.56 25.42 20.90
CA ASN A 139 -20.70 24.26 20.93
C ASN A 139 -19.51 24.53 20.01
N ASN A 140 -18.51 25.15 20.63
CA ASN A 140 -17.14 25.24 20.20
C ASN A 140 -16.65 23.81 19.82
N HIS A 141 -16.89 23.41 18.55
CA HIS A 141 -16.28 22.24 17.96
C HIS A 141 -14.79 22.53 17.84
N GLN A 142 -14.04 22.23 18.90
CA GLN A 142 -12.60 22.12 18.80
C GLN A 142 -12.31 21.01 17.78
N PRO A 143 -11.65 21.31 16.64
CA PRO A 143 -11.31 20.29 15.69
C PRO A 143 -10.45 19.24 16.38
N ALA A 144 -10.81 17.97 16.23
CA ALA A 144 -10.06 16.86 16.81
C ALA A 144 -8.57 16.99 16.44
N PRO A 145 -7.65 16.68 17.36
CA PRO A 145 -6.23 16.79 17.09
C PRO A 145 -5.86 15.98 15.85
N GLN A 146 -5.36 16.68 14.82
CA GLN A 146 -5.00 16.07 13.53
C GLN A 146 -3.92 14.99 13.76
N SER A 147 -4.21 13.78 13.29
CA SER A 147 -3.29 12.64 13.39
C SER A 147 -2.07 12.88 12.50
N ARG A 148 -0.86 12.76 13.09
CA ARG A 148 0.39 12.69 12.32
C ARG A 148 0.65 11.32 11.69
N LYS A 149 -0.27 10.36 11.80
CA LYS A 149 -0.08 9.01 11.26
C LYS A 149 -0.68 8.94 9.86
N GLY A 150 0.14 8.51 8.91
CA GLY A 150 -0.23 8.31 7.51
C GLY A 150 -1.43 7.41 7.36
N LEU A 151 -1.33 6.12 7.63
CA LEU A 151 -2.48 5.23 7.73
C LEU A 151 -3.04 5.28 9.16
N LEU A 152 -4.34 5.53 9.28
CA LEU A 152 -5.02 5.66 10.58
C LEU A 152 -5.27 4.31 11.27
N THR A 153 -5.10 3.19 10.56
CA THR A 153 -5.34 1.87 11.16
C THR A 153 -4.21 1.49 12.12
N GLU A 154 -4.55 0.93 13.28
CA GLU A 154 -3.60 0.39 14.27
C GLU A 154 -2.74 -0.78 13.74
N SER A 155 -3.02 -1.22 12.50
CA SER A 155 -2.44 -2.43 11.91
C SER A 155 -1.04 -2.24 11.32
N LEU A 156 -0.62 -0.99 11.05
CA LEU A 156 0.76 -0.73 10.63
C LEU A 156 1.64 -0.61 11.86
N ASN A 157 2.31 -1.69 12.18
CA ASN A 157 3.37 -1.67 13.18
C ASN A 157 4.59 -0.99 12.55
N SER A 158 5.09 0.08 13.16
CA SER A 158 6.30 0.78 12.71
C SER A 158 7.57 -0.08 12.78
N GLN A 159 7.51 -1.23 13.45
CA GLN A 159 8.59 -2.23 13.49
C GLN A 159 8.46 -3.30 12.41
N GLN A 160 7.47 -3.17 11.52
CA GLN A 160 7.23 -4.09 10.42
C GLN A 160 7.39 -3.37 9.09
N GLU A 161 7.78 -4.13 8.10
CA GLU A 161 7.92 -3.74 6.71
C GLU A 161 6.83 -4.37 5.84
N GLY A 162 6.47 -3.68 4.76
CA GLY A 162 5.50 -4.22 3.82
C GLY A 162 4.82 -3.19 2.95
N VAL A 163 3.71 -3.62 2.35
CA VAL A 163 2.92 -2.80 1.43
C VAL A 163 1.46 -2.81 1.87
N TYR A 164 0.88 -1.62 2.02
CA TYR A 164 -0.57 -1.47 2.14
C TYR A 164 -1.20 -1.40 0.75
N VAL A 165 -2.01 -2.40 0.40
CA VAL A 165 -2.64 -2.48 -0.92
C VAL A 165 -4.13 -2.23 -0.82
N SER A 166 -4.61 -1.24 -1.57
CA SER A 166 -6.00 -0.81 -1.61
C SER A 166 -6.53 -0.76 -3.05
N SER A 167 -7.85 -0.75 -3.22
CA SER A 167 -8.47 -0.57 -4.54
C SER A 167 -9.75 0.24 -4.48
N VAL A 168 -9.98 1.01 -5.53
CA VAL A 168 -11.24 1.68 -5.81
C VAL A 168 -11.75 1.21 -7.18
N PRO A 169 -12.88 0.49 -7.25
CA PRO A 169 -13.71 0.10 -6.12
C PRO A 169 -13.07 -1.01 -5.26
N SER A 170 -13.57 -1.17 -4.03
CA SER A 170 -13.16 -2.25 -3.13
C SER A 170 -13.66 -3.62 -3.60
N GLY A 171 -12.92 -4.68 -3.27
CA GLY A 171 -13.28 -6.07 -3.59
C GLY A 171 -12.36 -6.74 -4.62
N ALA A 172 -11.38 -6.00 -5.17
CA ALA A 172 -10.38 -6.57 -6.05
C ALA A 172 -9.48 -7.58 -5.32
N GLY A 173 -8.95 -8.54 -6.08
CA GLY A 173 -7.97 -9.52 -5.60
C GLY A 173 -6.55 -8.96 -5.67
N ILE A 174 -5.70 -9.37 -4.73
CA ILE A 174 -4.29 -8.99 -4.68
C ILE A 174 -3.44 -10.20 -5.04
N TYR A 175 -2.48 -9.99 -5.92
CA TYR A 175 -1.44 -10.94 -6.31
C TYR A 175 -0.09 -10.31 -6.04
N HIS A 176 0.81 -11.07 -5.44
CA HIS A 176 2.15 -10.62 -5.09
C HIS A 176 3.20 -11.58 -5.67
N LEU A 177 4.25 -11.00 -6.23
CA LEU A 177 5.45 -11.72 -6.68
C LEU A 177 6.70 -11.04 -6.10
N PRO A 178 7.63 -11.78 -5.48
CA PRO A 178 8.84 -11.24 -4.85
C PRO A 178 9.97 -10.91 -5.84
N LYS A 179 9.66 -10.71 -7.12
CA LYS A 179 10.61 -10.34 -8.18
C LYS A 179 9.93 -9.42 -9.17
N THR A 180 10.71 -8.52 -9.79
CA THR A 180 10.27 -7.71 -10.92
C THR A 180 9.99 -8.60 -12.13
N SER A 181 8.72 -8.69 -12.52
CA SER A 181 8.29 -9.32 -13.77
C SER A 181 7.20 -8.48 -14.40
N VAL A 182 7.60 -7.37 -15.03
CA VAL A 182 6.67 -6.46 -15.72
C VAL A 182 6.04 -7.12 -16.95
N THR A 183 6.75 -8.08 -17.57
CA THR A 183 6.41 -8.61 -18.89
C THR A 183 5.55 -9.88 -18.88
N GLY A 184 5.58 -10.68 -17.80
CA GLY A 184 4.78 -11.91 -17.67
C GLY A 184 3.40 -11.70 -17.06
N SER A 185 2.44 -12.61 -17.32
CA SER A 185 1.21 -12.69 -16.51
C SER A 185 1.60 -13.15 -15.10
N ILE A 186 1.55 -12.22 -14.14
CA ILE A 186 1.72 -12.53 -12.72
C ILE A 186 0.65 -13.50 -12.21
N LEU A 187 -0.46 -13.62 -12.93
CA LEU A 187 -1.57 -14.50 -12.58
C LEU A 187 -1.29 -15.96 -12.93
N ASP A 188 -0.40 -16.20 -13.89
CA ASP A 188 0.02 -17.54 -14.31
C ASP A 188 1.30 -18.02 -13.59
N ASP A 189 1.96 -17.14 -12.83
CA ASP A 189 3.17 -17.51 -12.09
C ASP A 189 2.82 -18.42 -10.89
N PRO A 190 3.38 -19.64 -10.81
CA PRO A 190 3.09 -20.58 -9.73
C PRO A 190 3.58 -20.09 -8.36
N MET A 191 4.50 -19.13 -8.32
CA MET A 191 5.01 -18.49 -7.10
C MET A 191 4.17 -17.27 -6.68
N ALA A 192 3.18 -16.86 -7.48
CA ALA A 192 2.33 -15.73 -7.15
C ALA A 192 1.48 -16.06 -5.92
N ASN A 193 1.78 -15.37 -4.82
CA ASN A 193 0.98 -15.50 -3.61
C ASN A 193 -0.34 -14.75 -3.80
N LYS A 194 -1.44 -15.49 -3.67
CA LYS A 194 -2.78 -14.93 -3.77
C LYS A 194 -3.29 -14.54 -2.39
N ASN A 195 -3.48 -13.25 -2.17
CA ASN A 195 -4.16 -12.74 -1.00
C ASN A 195 -5.59 -12.28 -1.34
N MET A 196 -6.56 -12.75 -0.56
CA MET A 196 -7.95 -12.44 -0.82
C MET A 196 -8.35 -11.13 -0.16
N ARG A 197 -8.58 -10.13 -1.03
CA ARG A 197 -9.24 -8.82 -0.85
C ARG A 197 -8.30 -7.65 -0.54
N THR A 198 -8.59 -6.53 -1.19
CA THR A 198 -7.93 -5.22 -1.02
C THR A 198 -8.19 -4.57 0.34
N ASN A 199 -7.51 -3.44 0.57
CA ASN A 199 -7.48 -2.66 1.80
C ASN A 199 -6.79 -3.43 2.93
N ARG A 200 -5.65 -4.05 2.62
CA ARG A 200 -4.87 -4.87 3.55
C ARG A 200 -3.39 -4.55 3.48
N SER A 201 -2.75 -4.67 4.64
CA SER A 201 -1.30 -4.73 4.75
C SER A 201 -0.79 -6.11 4.37
N LEU A 202 0.21 -6.14 3.50
CA LEU A 202 0.99 -7.31 3.14
C LEU A 202 2.36 -7.17 3.80
N ARG A 203 2.73 -8.13 4.65
CA ARG A 203 4.09 -8.18 5.20
C ARG A 203 5.00 -8.79 4.16
N LEU A 204 5.92 -7.98 3.65
CA LEU A 204 6.87 -8.39 2.60
C LEU A 204 8.27 -8.19 3.15
N ASN A 205 9.18 -9.12 2.86
CA ASN A 205 10.59 -8.93 3.20
C ASN A 205 11.19 -7.80 2.37
N PRO A 206 12.27 -7.15 2.81
CA PRO A 206 12.89 -6.10 2.03
C PRO A 206 13.31 -6.56 0.62
N GLY A 207 13.12 -5.68 -0.36
CA GLY A 207 13.45 -5.90 -1.76
C GLY A 207 12.38 -5.42 -2.74
N GLN A 208 12.58 -5.76 -4.02
CA GLN A 208 11.66 -5.40 -5.08
C GLN A 208 10.49 -6.39 -5.18
N HIS A 209 9.28 -5.85 -5.32
CA HIS A 209 8.06 -6.62 -5.43
C HIS A 209 7.21 -6.14 -6.58
N THR A 210 6.52 -7.08 -7.22
CA THR A 210 5.43 -6.78 -8.14
C THR A 210 4.10 -7.09 -7.45
N ILE A 211 3.22 -6.08 -7.40
CA ILE A 211 1.87 -6.19 -6.87
C ILE A 211 0.89 -6.04 -8.03
N ALA A 212 -0.02 -7.00 -8.19
CA ALA A 212 -1.12 -6.87 -9.13
C ALA A 212 -2.46 -6.87 -8.41
N VAL A 213 -3.28 -5.90 -8.77
CA VAL A 213 -4.65 -5.76 -8.28
C VAL A 213 -5.60 -6.07 -9.42
N ALA A 214 -6.43 -7.10 -9.24
CA ALA A 214 -7.31 -7.60 -10.29
C ALA A 214 -8.79 -7.53 -9.89
N ILE A 215 -9.61 -6.92 -10.73
CA ILE A 215 -11.06 -6.83 -10.56
C ILE A 215 -11.76 -7.46 -11.76
N ARG A 216 -12.89 -8.14 -11.54
CA ARG A 216 -13.65 -8.74 -12.64
C ARG A 216 -14.23 -7.67 -13.53
N ILE A 217 -14.22 -7.90 -14.85
CA ILE A 217 -14.76 -6.90 -15.79
C ILE A 217 -16.26 -6.67 -15.65
N ASN A 218 -16.99 -7.62 -15.05
CA ASN A 218 -18.43 -7.53 -14.79
C ASN A 218 -18.75 -7.16 -13.33
N ASP A 219 -17.78 -6.61 -12.59
CA ASP A 219 -18.04 -6.09 -11.24
C ASP A 219 -19.11 -4.98 -11.29
N SER A 220 -20.10 -5.06 -10.39
CA SER A 220 -21.24 -4.15 -10.40
C SER A 220 -20.85 -2.69 -10.24
N LYS A 221 -19.76 -2.39 -9.52
CA LYS A 221 -19.30 -1.02 -9.33
C LYS A 221 -18.65 -0.45 -10.58
N LEU A 222 -17.99 -1.29 -11.38
CA LEU A 222 -17.49 -0.87 -12.69
C LEU A 222 -18.62 -0.66 -13.70
N MET A 223 -19.63 -1.53 -13.68
CA MET A 223 -20.81 -1.42 -14.56
C MET A 223 -21.59 -0.12 -14.39
N ASN A 224 -21.46 0.54 -13.23
CA ASN A 224 -22.11 1.82 -12.95
C ASN A 224 -21.27 3.04 -13.39
N LEU A 225 -20.07 2.84 -13.91
CA LEU A 225 -19.20 3.92 -14.38
C LEU A 225 -19.61 4.37 -15.79
N GLU A 226 -19.62 5.68 -16.01
CA GLU A 226 -19.96 6.26 -17.30
C GLU A 226 -19.01 5.78 -18.41
N GLY A 227 -19.57 5.33 -19.54
CA GLY A 227 -18.81 4.84 -20.69
C GLY A 227 -18.13 3.46 -20.51
N TYR A 228 -18.27 2.83 -19.34
CA TYR A 228 -17.63 1.53 -19.09
C TYR A 228 -18.24 0.40 -19.92
N GLU A 229 -19.53 0.47 -20.24
CA GLU A 229 -20.20 -0.56 -21.04
C GLU A 229 -19.55 -0.71 -22.43
N ASP A 230 -19.22 0.40 -23.08
CA ASP A 230 -18.56 0.40 -24.40
C ASP A 230 -17.13 -0.15 -24.30
N LEU A 231 -16.40 0.21 -23.24
CA LEU A 231 -15.08 -0.37 -22.97
C LEU A 231 -15.20 -1.89 -22.78
N ARG A 232 -16.18 -2.34 -21.98
CA ARG A 232 -16.39 -3.75 -21.69
C ARG A 232 -16.68 -4.56 -22.95
N ARG A 233 -17.51 -4.05 -23.86
CA ARG A 233 -17.78 -4.70 -25.15
C ARG A 233 -16.48 -4.91 -25.94
N LYS A 234 -15.63 -3.88 -26.06
CA LYS A 234 -14.31 -4.00 -26.71
C LYS A 234 -13.41 -5.05 -26.05
N ILE A 235 -13.45 -5.14 -24.72
CA ILE A 235 -12.68 -6.15 -23.97
C ILE A 235 -13.19 -7.57 -24.29
N GLU A 236 -14.51 -7.78 -24.28
CA GLU A 236 -15.16 -9.07 -24.52
C GLU A 236 -15.02 -9.52 -25.98
N ASP A 237 -15.07 -8.58 -26.92
CA ASP A 237 -14.85 -8.80 -28.36
C ASP A 237 -13.38 -9.14 -28.70
N ASN A 238 -12.49 -9.09 -27.70
CA ASN A 238 -11.06 -9.34 -27.84
C ASN A 238 -10.41 -8.40 -28.89
N ASP A 239 -10.81 -7.12 -28.88
CA ASP A 239 -10.28 -6.10 -29.78
C ASP A 239 -8.75 -5.96 -29.61
N PRO A 240 -7.94 -5.92 -30.70
CA PRO A 240 -6.49 -5.75 -30.62
C PRO A 240 -6.04 -4.48 -29.87
N GLY A 241 -6.87 -3.44 -29.84
CA GLY A 241 -6.66 -2.18 -29.14
C GLY A 241 -7.20 -2.15 -27.71
N ARG A 242 -7.70 -3.26 -27.16
CA ARG A 242 -8.36 -3.27 -25.84
C ARG A 242 -7.47 -2.76 -24.71
N ASP A 243 -6.19 -3.15 -24.65
CA ASP A 243 -5.32 -2.75 -23.54
C ASP A 243 -5.03 -1.25 -23.58
N ARG A 244 -4.90 -0.68 -24.79
CA ARG A 244 -4.82 0.77 -25.00
C ARG A 244 -6.11 1.45 -24.58
N ALA A 245 -7.27 0.92 -24.97
CA ALA A 245 -8.57 1.48 -24.57
C ALA A 245 -8.76 1.46 -23.05
N VAL A 246 -8.31 0.40 -22.37
CA VAL A 246 -8.32 0.29 -20.90
C VAL A 246 -7.40 1.34 -20.27
N LEU A 247 -6.18 1.47 -20.78
CA LEU A 247 -5.20 2.46 -20.30
C LEU A 247 -5.74 3.89 -20.45
N GLU A 248 -6.33 4.22 -21.59
CA GLU A 248 -6.92 5.53 -21.88
C GLU A 248 -8.21 5.80 -21.11
N TYR A 249 -8.95 4.75 -20.72
CA TYR A 249 -10.19 4.90 -19.98
C TYR A 249 -9.96 5.24 -18.51
N PHE A 250 -9.02 4.58 -17.82
CA PHE A 250 -8.84 4.77 -16.38
C PHE A 250 -7.79 5.80 -16.00
N VAL A 251 -7.98 6.50 -14.88
CA VAL A 251 -7.00 7.48 -14.34
C VAL A 251 -5.66 6.81 -14.04
N PRO A 252 -4.53 7.51 -14.27
CA PRO A 252 -3.23 7.00 -13.88
C PRO A 252 -3.10 7.01 -12.35
N ASP A 253 -2.63 5.92 -11.78
CA ASP A 253 -2.47 5.73 -10.33
C ASP A 253 -1.06 5.29 -9.94
N GLY A 254 -0.14 5.33 -10.91
CA GLY A 254 1.23 4.87 -10.74
C GLY A 254 1.46 3.39 -11.00
N SER A 255 0.46 2.68 -11.52
CA SER A 255 0.67 1.37 -12.11
C SER A 255 1.66 1.44 -13.28
N VAL A 256 2.55 0.46 -13.36
CA VAL A 256 3.52 0.30 -14.46
C VAL A 256 2.87 -0.36 -15.68
N ALA A 257 1.76 -1.08 -15.48
CA ALA A 257 0.96 -1.66 -16.55
C ALA A 257 -0.52 -1.76 -16.15
N THR A 258 -1.39 -1.57 -17.13
CA THR A 258 -2.83 -1.84 -17.03
C THR A 258 -3.23 -2.71 -18.23
N ARG A 259 -3.87 -3.85 -17.97
CA ARG A 259 -4.20 -4.83 -19.01
C ARG A 259 -5.37 -5.72 -18.64
N VAL A 260 -5.88 -6.47 -19.62
CA VAL A 260 -6.92 -7.48 -19.40
C VAL A 260 -6.30 -8.87 -19.35
N GLU A 261 -6.60 -9.64 -18.29
CA GLU A 261 -6.15 -11.03 -18.16
C GLU A 261 -7.31 -11.99 -17.88
N LYS A 262 -7.18 -13.23 -18.35
CA LYS A 262 -8.15 -14.30 -18.10
C LYS A 262 -7.72 -15.11 -16.89
N LEU A 263 -8.37 -14.89 -15.75
CA LEU A 263 -8.10 -15.61 -14.52
C LEU A 263 -9.25 -16.58 -14.19
N ARG A 264 -8.91 -17.87 -14.05
CA ARG A 264 -9.86 -18.93 -13.69
C ARG A 264 -11.12 -18.93 -14.57
N GLY A 265 -10.91 -18.74 -15.88
CA GLY A 265 -11.99 -18.71 -16.87
C GLY A 265 -12.74 -17.38 -16.99
N ALA A 266 -12.49 -16.38 -16.14
CA ALA A 266 -13.14 -15.08 -16.18
C ALA A 266 -12.15 -13.96 -16.52
N LEU A 267 -12.60 -12.96 -17.29
CA LEU A 267 -11.80 -11.78 -17.62
C LEU A 267 -11.73 -10.82 -16.42
N HIS A 268 -10.53 -10.30 -16.18
CA HIS A 268 -10.25 -9.32 -15.14
C HIS A 268 -9.47 -8.14 -15.72
N LEU A 269 -9.76 -6.95 -15.21
CA LEU A 269 -8.90 -5.78 -15.35
C LEU A 269 -7.80 -5.90 -14.30
N VAL A 270 -6.56 -5.76 -14.72
CA VAL A 270 -5.38 -5.92 -13.87
C VAL A 270 -4.56 -4.64 -13.93
N ARG A 271 -4.25 -4.10 -12.75
CA ARG A 271 -3.25 -3.04 -12.57
C ARG A 271 -2.03 -3.61 -11.87
N VAL A 272 -0.85 -3.37 -12.44
CA VAL A 272 0.43 -3.88 -11.96
C VAL A 272 1.26 -2.73 -11.42
N PHE A 273 1.84 -2.91 -10.25
CA PHE A 273 2.68 -1.95 -9.55
C PHE A 273 4.03 -2.59 -9.22
N GLU A 274 5.07 -1.78 -9.27
CA GLU A 274 6.38 -2.14 -8.73
C GLU A 274 6.59 -1.35 -7.44
N CYS A 275 7.05 -2.07 -6.42
CA CYS A 275 7.21 -1.60 -5.06
C CYS A 275 8.62 -1.96 -4.58
N GLU A 276 9.29 -1.04 -3.88
CA GLU A 276 10.58 -1.30 -3.25
C GLU A 276 10.41 -1.21 -1.74
N VAL A 277 10.36 -2.36 -1.08
CA VAL A 277 10.22 -2.40 0.37
C VAL A 277 11.61 -2.31 0.97
N ASP A 278 11.89 -1.19 1.62
CA ASP A 278 13.09 -1.02 2.42
C ASP A 278 12.89 -1.56 3.84
N SER A 279 14.01 -1.75 4.55
CA SER A 279 13.94 -2.16 5.95
C SER A 279 13.24 -1.07 6.77
N GLN A 280 12.15 -1.45 7.46
CA GLN A 280 11.34 -0.56 8.32
C GLN A 280 10.46 0.45 7.58
N THR A 281 10.24 0.30 6.26
CA THR A 281 9.32 1.17 5.53
C THR A 281 8.02 0.46 5.17
N TRP A 282 6.96 1.25 5.08
CA TRP A 282 5.69 0.84 4.52
C TRP A 282 5.48 1.60 3.21
N GLU A 283 5.18 0.88 2.15
CA GLU A 283 4.70 1.51 0.92
C GLU A 283 3.17 1.42 0.83
N SER A 284 2.54 2.37 0.14
CA SER A 284 1.11 2.34 -0.17
C SER A 284 0.90 2.16 -1.68
N THR A 285 0.02 1.24 -2.04
CA THR A 285 -0.39 0.98 -3.43
C THR A 285 -1.90 1.01 -3.50
N THR A 286 -2.45 1.97 -4.24
CA THR A 286 -3.90 2.10 -4.41
C THR A 286 -4.24 2.01 -5.89
N ALA A 287 -4.96 0.95 -6.27
CA ALA A 287 -5.43 0.76 -7.63
C ALA A 287 -6.73 1.53 -7.89
N LEU A 288 -6.71 2.51 -8.79
CA LEU A 288 -7.85 3.36 -9.13
C LEU A 288 -8.51 2.90 -10.44
N PHE A 289 -9.53 2.05 -10.37
CA PHE A 289 -10.38 1.73 -11.53
C PHE A 289 -11.48 2.80 -11.71
N LEU A 290 -11.06 4.06 -11.82
CA LEU A 290 -11.95 5.21 -12.04
C LEU A 290 -11.71 5.84 -13.43
N PRO A 291 -12.76 6.29 -14.15
CA PRO A 291 -12.61 6.85 -15.49
C PRO A 291 -11.85 8.18 -15.51
N ARG A 292 -11.08 8.44 -16.57
CA ARG A 292 -10.38 9.71 -16.81
C ARG A 292 -11.33 10.89 -17.09
N SER A 293 -12.57 10.60 -17.46
CA SER A 293 -13.61 11.61 -17.71
C SER A 293 -14.15 12.26 -16.45
N LEU A 294 -14.00 11.60 -15.28
CA LEU A 294 -14.54 12.11 -14.03
C LEU A 294 -13.77 13.34 -13.54
N GLY A 295 -14.51 14.36 -13.11
CA GLY A 295 -13.98 15.51 -12.39
C GLY A 295 -13.60 15.17 -10.94
N PRO A 296 -12.86 16.05 -10.24
CA PRO A 296 -12.42 15.80 -8.86
C PRO A 296 -13.55 15.48 -7.88
N LYS A 297 -14.69 16.16 -8.00
CA LYS A 297 -15.88 15.91 -7.19
C LYS A 297 -16.43 14.50 -7.41
N GLU A 298 -16.61 14.11 -8.67
CA GLU A 298 -17.18 12.80 -9.04
C GLU A 298 -16.26 11.65 -8.64
N ILE A 299 -14.94 11.86 -8.74
CA ILE A 299 -13.95 10.93 -8.19
C ILE A 299 -14.21 10.73 -6.70
N VAL A 300 -14.30 11.80 -5.90
CA VAL A 300 -14.56 11.74 -4.45
C VAL A 300 -15.88 11.04 -4.12
N ASP A 301 -16.93 11.29 -4.90
CA ASP A 301 -18.23 10.67 -4.73
C ASP A 301 -18.19 9.14 -4.97
N ALA A 302 -17.27 8.67 -5.81
CA ALA A 302 -17.02 7.25 -6.05
C ALA A 302 -16.12 6.58 -4.99
N LEU A 303 -15.43 7.35 -4.13
CA LEU A 303 -14.54 6.81 -3.11
C LEU A 303 -15.31 6.25 -1.89
N PRO A 304 -14.71 5.30 -1.14
CA PRO A 304 -15.20 4.93 0.19
C PRO A 304 -15.33 6.16 1.09
N ARG A 305 -16.41 6.25 1.88
CA ARG A 305 -16.66 7.40 2.76
C ARG A 305 -15.72 7.48 3.96
N GLN A 306 -15.17 6.34 4.38
CA GLN A 306 -14.30 6.26 5.55
C GLN A 306 -12.94 6.89 5.27
N GLU A 307 -12.49 7.73 6.19
CA GLU A 307 -11.12 8.23 6.21
C GLU A 307 -10.17 7.13 6.69
N THR A 308 -9.19 6.81 5.85
CA THR A 308 -8.20 5.76 6.09
C THR A 308 -6.82 6.36 6.37
N PHE A 309 -6.59 7.60 5.94
CA PHE A 309 -5.31 8.29 6.04
C PHE A 309 -5.41 9.59 6.84
N GLY A 310 -4.37 9.87 7.63
CA GLY A 310 -4.18 11.10 8.39
C GLY A 310 -2.89 11.79 7.98
N TYR A 311 -2.91 13.11 8.06
CA TYR A 311 -1.78 13.97 7.75
C TYR A 311 -2.04 15.38 8.32
N LYS A 312 -1.05 16.26 8.21
CA LYS A 312 -1.22 17.68 8.57
C LYS A 312 -1.80 18.44 7.39
N ASP A 313 -2.99 19.01 7.56
CA ASP A 313 -3.71 19.70 6.47
C ASP A 313 -2.87 20.84 5.89
N ALA A 314 -2.12 21.59 6.71
CA ALA A 314 -1.28 22.68 6.25
C ALA A 314 -0.14 22.24 5.29
N GLU A 315 0.45 21.06 5.51
CA GLU A 315 1.50 20.52 4.64
C GLU A 315 0.92 20.11 3.28
N VAL A 316 -0.24 19.44 3.29
CA VAL A 316 -0.95 19.08 2.06
C VAL A 316 -1.41 20.33 1.30
N GLN A 317 -2.00 21.31 1.98
CA GLN A 317 -2.45 22.56 1.35
C GLN A 317 -1.29 23.34 0.72
N SER A 318 -0.14 23.39 1.40
CA SER A 318 1.07 23.99 0.86
C SER A 318 1.54 23.28 -0.41
N GLU A 319 1.58 21.94 -0.40
CA GLU A 319 1.98 21.13 -1.56
C GLU A 319 0.99 21.29 -2.74
N LEU A 320 -0.32 21.21 -2.48
CA LEU A 320 -1.35 21.41 -3.51
C LEU A 320 -1.28 22.83 -4.09
N GLY A 321 -1.01 23.83 -3.25
CA GLY A 321 -0.82 25.22 -3.67
C GLY A 321 0.42 25.41 -4.52
N PHE A 322 1.54 24.77 -4.16
CA PHE A 322 2.77 24.78 -4.95
C PHE A 322 2.55 24.26 -6.38
N TYR A 323 1.74 23.21 -6.54
CA TYR A 323 1.38 22.66 -7.85
C TYR A 323 0.14 23.29 -8.49
N GLN A 324 -0.35 24.41 -7.95
CA GLN A 324 -1.43 25.21 -8.53
C GLN A 324 -2.74 24.42 -8.72
N VAL A 325 -3.01 23.45 -7.84
CA VAL A 325 -4.32 22.81 -7.77
C VAL A 325 -5.36 23.91 -7.49
N SER A 326 -6.45 23.93 -8.25
CA SER A 326 -7.44 24.98 -8.09
C SER A 326 -8.03 24.96 -6.67
N ARG A 327 -8.35 26.13 -6.10
CA ARG A 327 -8.92 26.21 -4.73
C ARG A 327 -10.22 25.41 -4.58
N THR A 328 -11.00 25.33 -5.64
CA THR A 328 -12.22 24.52 -5.69
C THR A 328 -11.91 23.03 -5.66
N ASP A 329 -10.82 22.60 -6.30
CA ASP A 329 -10.43 21.19 -6.34
C ASP A 329 -9.67 20.74 -5.10
N MET A 330 -8.96 21.65 -4.41
CA MET A 330 -8.16 21.33 -3.22
C MET A 330 -8.95 20.54 -2.18
N THR A 331 -10.19 20.93 -1.91
CA THR A 331 -11.06 20.25 -0.94
C THR A 331 -11.39 18.81 -1.37
N TYR A 332 -11.60 18.59 -2.66
CA TYR A 332 -11.83 17.25 -3.22
C TYR A 332 -10.55 16.40 -3.17
N VAL A 333 -9.40 16.98 -3.53
CA VAL A 333 -8.11 16.29 -3.46
C VAL A 333 -7.79 15.88 -2.02
N GLU A 334 -7.94 16.79 -1.05
CA GLU A 334 -7.77 16.47 0.37
C GLU A 334 -8.72 15.37 0.83
N THR A 335 -10.00 15.46 0.48
CA THR A 335 -10.99 14.44 0.85
C THR A 335 -10.59 13.07 0.30
N ALA A 336 -10.09 13.02 -0.94
CA ALA A 336 -9.61 11.77 -1.52
C ALA A 336 -8.34 11.24 -0.84
N LEU A 337 -7.38 12.11 -0.53
CA LEU A 337 -6.17 11.73 0.19
C LEU A 337 -6.51 11.18 1.57
N LYS A 338 -7.45 11.78 2.32
CA LYS A 338 -7.94 11.22 3.61
C LYS A 338 -8.60 9.86 3.45
N ARG A 339 -9.35 9.63 2.37
CA ARG A 339 -10.11 8.38 2.17
C ARG A 339 -9.25 7.22 1.68
N VAL A 340 -8.41 7.44 0.67
CA VAL A 340 -7.69 6.37 -0.05
C VAL A 340 -6.19 6.62 -0.22
N GLY A 341 -5.66 7.74 0.29
CA GLY A 341 -4.23 8.01 0.34
C GLY A 341 -3.58 8.31 -1.00
N VAL A 342 -4.36 8.40 -2.07
CA VAL A 342 -3.87 8.74 -3.42
C VAL A 342 -4.92 9.57 -4.17
N PHE A 343 -4.47 10.48 -5.03
CA PHE A 343 -5.32 11.19 -5.97
C PHE A 343 -4.55 11.52 -7.24
N SER A 344 -5.18 11.30 -8.39
CA SER A 344 -4.63 11.64 -9.71
C SER A 344 -5.25 12.93 -10.23
N TYR A 345 -4.49 14.02 -10.19
CA TYR A 345 -4.95 15.34 -10.63
C TYR A 345 -4.54 15.60 -12.07
N LYS A 346 -5.51 15.96 -12.91
CA LYS A 346 -5.27 16.37 -14.31
C LYS A 346 -5.01 17.87 -14.34
N ASN A 347 -3.80 18.26 -14.71
CA ASN A 347 -3.43 19.66 -14.89
C ASN A 347 -4.11 20.26 -16.12
N ALA A 348 -4.13 21.59 -16.20
CA ALA A 348 -4.67 22.32 -17.36
C ALA A 348 -3.96 21.98 -18.69
N ASP A 349 -2.69 21.56 -18.64
CA ASP A 349 -1.91 21.12 -19.80
C ASP A 349 -2.23 19.67 -20.24
N GLY A 350 -3.18 19.00 -19.57
CA GLY A 350 -3.58 17.63 -19.83
C GLY A 350 -2.69 16.57 -19.20
N THR A 351 -1.60 16.96 -18.53
CA THR A 351 -0.70 16.02 -17.83
C THR A 351 -1.27 15.65 -16.46
N TYR A 352 -0.87 14.49 -15.95
CA TYR A 352 -1.31 14.03 -14.63
C TYR A 352 -0.24 14.23 -13.57
N ARG A 353 -0.67 14.63 -12.38
CA ARG A 353 0.13 14.63 -11.16
C ARG A 353 -0.54 13.72 -10.14
N LEU A 354 0.21 12.75 -9.65
CA LEU A 354 -0.23 11.87 -8.59
C LEU A 354 0.21 12.44 -7.26
N PHE A 355 -0.76 12.70 -6.40
CA PHE A 355 -0.55 12.99 -4.98
C PHE A 355 -0.78 11.70 -4.20
N SER A 356 0.09 11.39 -3.26
CA SER A 356 -0.05 10.24 -2.37
C SER A 356 0.38 10.57 -0.96
N ILE A 357 -0.18 9.87 0.02
CA ILE A 357 0.21 9.98 1.43
C ILE A 357 1.10 8.79 1.78
N ASP A 358 2.27 9.10 2.32
CA ASP A 358 3.16 8.12 2.92
C ASP A 358 2.42 7.43 4.09
N PRO A 359 2.25 6.10 4.06
CA PRO A 359 1.40 5.41 5.03
C PRO A 359 2.02 5.37 6.44
N ALA A 360 3.32 5.60 6.61
CA ALA A 360 3.97 5.59 7.91
C ALA A 360 3.93 6.99 8.57
N THR A 361 4.29 8.02 7.80
CA THR A 361 4.56 9.37 8.30
C THR A 361 3.43 10.36 8.05
N GLY A 362 2.53 10.07 7.12
CA GLY A 362 1.52 11.03 6.66
C GLY A 362 2.08 12.17 5.81
N ALA A 363 3.34 12.09 5.39
CA ALA A 363 3.92 13.04 4.47
C ALA A 363 3.23 12.95 3.10
N VAL A 364 3.01 14.09 2.47
CA VAL A 364 2.53 14.15 1.09
C VAL A 364 3.69 13.95 0.13
N ILE A 365 3.48 13.10 -0.85
CA ILE A 365 4.41 12.81 -1.93
C ILE A 365 3.70 13.17 -3.24
N SER A 366 4.41 13.84 -4.13
CA SER A 366 3.89 14.23 -5.44
C SER A 366 4.81 13.75 -6.56
N ARG A 367 4.23 13.18 -7.61
CA ARG A 367 4.98 12.78 -8.82
C ARG A 367 4.21 13.11 -10.09
N ARG A 368 4.93 13.56 -11.11
CA ARG A 368 4.35 13.70 -12.46
C ARG A 368 4.22 12.32 -13.09
N ILE A 369 3.08 12.02 -13.69
CA ILE A 369 2.86 10.79 -14.45
C ILE A 369 2.64 11.17 -15.91
N ASN A 370 3.42 10.55 -16.78
CA ASN A 370 3.16 10.61 -18.20
C ASN A 370 2.07 9.57 -18.53
N PRO A 371 0.96 10.00 -19.15
CA PRO A 371 -0.23 9.18 -19.36
C PRO A 371 -0.06 8.00 -20.31
#